data_AF-A0A9P0ALD4-F1
#
_entry.id   AF-A0A9P0ALD4-F1
#
_cell.length_a   1.000
_cell.length_b   1.000
_cell.length_c   1.000
_cell.angle_alpha   90.00
_cell.angle_beta   90.00
_cell.angle_gamma   90.00
#
_symmetry.space_group_name_H-M   'P 1'
#
loop_
_entity.id
_entity.type
_entity.pdbx_description
1 polymer ?
#
loop_
_entity_poly.entity_id
_entity_poly.type
_entity_poly.pdbx_seq_one_letter_code
_entity_poly.pdbx_strand_id
1 'polypeptide(L)'
;MATTEGSRFQNPIAFDYKGRELIDLVQKTKDWALMHGAGMRSKNNYSDDALQFAPFTLLPSVFPRNEFHQVVQMQTVFNELIHKVAHNRQFLTDTLKNTIEADEFTRNLFKIYETVSNEGITQRYCLGLLRSDYFAHALQNTVAIHQVEVNAIASSFAGIATQISKLHRFVLQEIGQTQNINQLPENNALTALCQGMVDAWKLYGKKDAVILFIVEDMTYNICDHRFHEFEIQELEPAAKVVRRNLTEIGKHASLGKKKELLM
;
A
#
# COMPACT_ATOMS: atom_id res chain seq x y z
N MET A 1 38.40 -7.48 -4.77
CA MET A 1 38.26 -7.30 -3.32
C MET A 1 37.23 -6.22 -3.10
N ALA A 2 36.01 -6.59 -2.70
CA ALA A 2 35.00 -5.61 -2.33
C ALA A 2 35.43 -5.01 -0.98
N THR A 3 35.67 -3.70 -0.96
CA THR A 3 35.94 -2.97 0.27
C THR A 3 34.71 -3.10 1.16
N THR A 4 34.86 -3.79 2.29
CA THR A 4 33.91 -3.79 3.41
C THR A 4 33.96 -2.44 4.11
N GLU A 5 33.64 -1.37 3.41
CA GLU A 5 33.16 -0.17 4.08
C GLU A 5 31.71 -0.47 4.47
N GLY A 6 31.46 -0.55 5.78
CA GLY A 6 30.11 -0.75 6.30
C GLY A 6 29.16 0.30 5.73
N SER A 7 27.93 -0.11 5.40
CA SER A 7 26.93 0.81 4.89
C SER A 7 26.71 1.94 5.90
N ARG A 8 26.77 3.18 5.44
CA ARG A 8 26.49 4.38 6.25
C ARG A 8 25.41 5.19 5.54
N PHE A 9 24.62 5.93 6.32
CA PHE A 9 23.74 6.94 5.73
C PHE A 9 24.59 7.92 4.92
N GLN A 10 24.21 8.12 3.65
CA GLN A 10 24.87 9.14 2.84
C GLN A 10 24.42 10.52 3.30
N ASN A 11 25.22 11.54 2.98
CA ASN A 11 24.85 12.92 3.26
C ASN A 11 23.52 13.28 2.57
N PRO A 12 22.68 14.12 3.19
CA PRO A 12 21.49 14.64 2.54
C PRO A 12 21.80 15.27 1.18
N ILE A 13 20.80 15.30 0.31
CA ILE A 13 20.89 15.99 -0.98
C ILE A 13 21.15 17.48 -0.70
N ALA A 14 22.20 18.02 -1.32
CA ALA A 14 22.55 19.43 -1.20
C ALA A 14 21.37 20.31 -1.61
N PHE A 15 21.01 21.28 -0.77
CA PHE A 15 19.81 22.09 -0.94
C PHE A 15 20.00 23.48 -0.33
N ASP A 16 20.28 24.45 -1.20
CA ASP A 16 20.70 25.79 -0.79
C ASP A 16 19.62 26.87 -1.03
N TYR A 17 18.42 26.44 -1.47
CA TYR A 17 17.28 27.30 -1.79
C TYR A 17 16.74 28.00 -0.54
N LYS A 18 16.60 29.33 -0.61
CA LYS A 18 16.16 30.18 0.50
C LYS A 18 15.23 31.29 0.03
N GLY A 19 14.54 31.94 0.97
CA GLY A 19 13.72 33.11 0.68
C GLY A 19 12.67 32.84 -0.41
N ARG A 20 12.60 33.72 -1.41
CA ARG A 20 11.61 33.65 -2.49
C ARG A 20 11.73 32.40 -3.35
N GLU A 21 12.95 31.97 -3.66
CA GLU A 21 13.18 30.77 -4.49
C GLU A 21 12.62 29.51 -3.84
N LEU A 22 12.77 29.36 -2.52
CA LEU A 22 12.20 28.26 -1.77
C LEU A 22 10.67 28.31 -1.76
N ILE A 23 10.08 29.49 -1.57
CA ILE A 23 8.63 29.68 -1.57
C ILE A 23 8.05 29.29 -2.92
N ASP A 24 8.65 29.75 -4.02
CA ASP A 24 8.19 29.48 -5.37
C ASP A 24 8.29 27.97 -5.70
N LEU A 25 9.40 27.32 -5.33
CA LEU A 25 9.57 25.88 -5.50
C LEU A 25 8.52 25.08 -4.70
N VAL A 26 8.29 25.44 -3.44
CA VAL A 26 7.30 24.77 -2.59
C VAL A 26 5.90 24.93 -3.15
N GLN A 27 5.52 26.13 -3.60
CA GLN A 27 4.20 26.37 -4.18
C GLN A 27 4.01 25.57 -5.46
N LYS A 28 4.98 25.64 -6.38
CA LYS A 28 4.97 24.87 -7.62
C LYS A 28 4.89 23.36 -7.38
N THR A 29 5.58 22.85 -6.35
CA THR A 29 5.55 21.43 -5.98
C THR A 29 4.19 21.00 -5.43
N LYS A 30 3.54 21.85 -4.62
CA LYS A 30 2.17 21.59 -4.13
C LYS A 30 1.16 21.56 -5.28
N ASP A 31 1.27 22.48 -6.21
CA ASP A 31 0.41 22.53 -7.39
C ASP A 31 0.63 21.27 -8.26
N TRP A 32 1.89 20.88 -8.48
CA TRP A 32 2.24 19.64 -9.17
C TRP A 32 1.60 18.42 -8.47
N ALA A 33 1.71 18.32 -7.15
CA ALA A 33 1.14 17.22 -6.37
C ALA A 33 -0.38 17.09 -6.60
N LEU A 34 -1.11 18.21 -6.54
CA LEU A 34 -2.56 18.23 -6.79
C LEU A 34 -2.89 17.83 -8.24
N MET A 35 -2.20 18.42 -9.22
CA MET A 35 -2.46 18.19 -10.65
C MET A 35 -2.17 16.74 -11.08
N HIS A 36 -1.29 16.03 -10.37
CA HIS A 36 -0.93 14.64 -10.65
C HIS A 36 -1.54 13.65 -9.63
N GLY A 37 -2.50 14.11 -8.83
CA GLY A 37 -3.31 13.27 -7.94
C GLY A 37 -2.61 12.73 -6.69
N ALA A 38 -1.50 13.33 -6.26
CA ALA A 38 -0.98 13.19 -4.90
C ALA A 38 -1.82 14.06 -3.93
N GLY A 39 -3.12 13.77 -3.85
CA GLY A 39 -4.12 14.52 -3.09
C GLY A 39 -4.91 13.66 -2.11
N MET A 40 -5.61 14.31 -1.19
CA MET A 40 -6.52 13.71 -0.21
C MET A 40 -7.60 14.71 0.20
N ARG A 41 -8.70 14.23 0.77
CA ARG A 41 -9.74 15.09 1.36
C ARG A 41 -9.30 15.56 2.74
N SER A 42 -9.71 16.77 3.10
CA SER A 42 -9.42 17.32 4.43
C SER A 42 -10.17 16.55 5.52
N LYS A 43 -9.48 16.27 6.63
CA LYS A 43 -10.12 15.72 7.85
C LYS A 43 -10.91 16.78 8.62
N ASN A 44 -10.51 18.04 8.51
CA ASN A 44 -11.12 19.14 9.27
C ASN A 44 -12.31 19.73 8.51
N ASN A 45 -12.19 19.87 7.18
CA ASN A 45 -13.19 20.46 6.30
C ASN A 45 -13.49 19.47 5.15
N TYR A 46 -14.06 18.32 5.47
CA TYR A 46 -14.38 17.30 4.47
C TYR A 46 -15.33 17.86 3.41
N SER A 47 -15.01 17.61 2.14
CA SER A 47 -15.88 17.86 1.00
C SER A 47 -15.58 16.84 -0.08
N ASP A 48 -16.62 16.32 -0.73
CA ASP A 48 -16.44 15.38 -1.83
C ASP A 48 -15.83 16.05 -3.07
N ASP A 49 -16.01 17.36 -3.20
CA ASP A 49 -15.61 18.20 -4.34
C ASP A 49 -14.28 18.93 -4.11
N ALA A 50 -13.62 18.73 -2.96
CA ALA A 50 -12.37 19.41 -2.63
C ALA A 50 -11.25 18.43 -2.27
N LEU A 51 -10.06 18.71 -2.80
CA LEU A 51 -8.82 18.01 -2.49
C LEU A 51 -7.78 18.99 -1.95
N GLN A 52 -6.96 18.50 -1.02
CA GLN A 52 -5.71 19.12 -0.60
C GLN A 52 -4.55 18.19 -0.96
N PHE A 53 -3.34 18.71 -1.14
CA PHE A 53 -2.18 17.86 -1.39
C PHE A 53 -1.97 16.89 -0.21
N ALA A 54 -1.59 15.65 -0.51
CA ALA A 54 -1.14 14.71 0.50
C ALA A 54 0.15 15.24 1.16
N PRO A 55 0.35 15.13 2.47
CA PRO A 55 1.62 15.51 3.09
C PRO A 55 2.79 14.73 2.46
N PHE A 56 3.84 15.45 2.04
CA PHE A 56 5.03 14.87 1.41
C PHE A 56 6.31 15.61 1.85
N THR A 57 7.45 14.96 1.70
CA THR A 57 8.77 15.61 1.82
C THR A 57 9.12 16.29 0.49
N LEU A 58 9.65 17.51 0.54
CA LEU A 58 10.01 18.25 -0.68
C LEU A 58 11.08 17.50 -1.50
N LEU A 59 12.09 16.96 -0.81
CA LEU A 59 13.13 16.12 -1.39
C LEU A 59 12.97 14.66 -0.96
N PRO A 60 13.44 13.71 -1.77
CA PRO A 60 13.54 12.32 -1.37
C PRO A 60 14.53 12.18 -0.22
N SER A 61 14.17 11.39 0.79
CA SER A 61 15.09 11.03 1.87
C SER A 61 16.14 10.06 1.37
N VAL A 62 17.39 10.26 1.80
CA VAL A 62 18.51 9.39 1.46
C VAL A 62 18.35 8.05 2.19
N PHE A 63 18.50 6.95 1.46
CA PHE A 63 18.44 5.60 2.01
C PHE A 63 19.58 4.73 1.47
N PRO A 64 20.23 3.90 2.31
CA PRO A 64 21.33 3.05 1.87
C PRO A 64 20.93 2.01 0.82
N ARG A 65 21.67 1.96 -0.29
CA ARG A 65 21.33 1.17 -1.48
C ARG A 65 21.28 -0.34 -1.22
N ASN A 66 22.27 -0.87 -0.50
CA ASN A 66 22.37 -2.31 -0.27
C ASN A 66 21.21 -2.82 0.59
N GLU A 67 20.90 -2.06 1.63
CA GLU A 67 19.80 -2.27 2.54
C GLU A 67 18.43 -2.17 1.84
N PHE A 68 18.26 -1.20 0.94
CA PHE A 68 17.05 -1.10 0.11
C PHE A 68 16.85 -2.35 -0.73
N HIS A 69 17.90 -2.79 -1.45
CA HIS A 69 17.80 -4.01 -2.26
C HIS A 69 17.57 -5.26 -1.42
N GLN A 70 18.16 -5.33 -0.22
CA GLN A 70 17.95 -6.43 0.71
C GLN A 70 16.46 -6.56 1.07
N VAL A 71 15.80 -5.48 1.50
CA VAL A 71 14.38 -5.56 1.88
C VAL A 71 13.47 -5.84 0.69
N VAL A 72 13.79 -5.31 -0.49
CA VAL A 72 13.07 -5.63 -1.74
C VAL A 72 13.14 -7.13 -2.04
N GLN A 73 14.32 -7.75 -1.92
CA GLN A 73 14.49 -9.19 -2.14
C GLN A 73 13.78 -10.03 -1.08
N MET A 74 13.69 -9.54 0.16
CA MET A 74 12.99 -10.24 1.25
C MET A 74 11.47 -10.26 1.08
N GLN A 75 10.89 -9.35 0.28
CA GLN A 75 9.44 -9.21 0.17
C GLN A 75 8.75 -10.52 -0.25
N THR A 76 9.30 -11.25 -1.22
CA THR A 76 8.71 -12.52 -1.69
C THR A 76 8.78 -13.63 -0.62
N VAL A 77 9.84 -13.64 0.19
CA VAL A 77 9.98 -14.55 1.34
C VAL A 77 8.91 -14.25 2.39
N PHE A 78 8.67 -12.97 2.70
CA PHE A 78 7.59 -12.56 3.59
C PHE A 78 6.22 -12.90 3.03
N ASN A 79 5.99 -12.74 1.72
CA ASN A 79 4.73 -13.13 1.10
C ASN A 79 4.43 -14.62 1.32
N GLU A 80 5.42 -15.50 1.10
CA GLU A 80 5.26 -16.93 1.33
C GLU A 80 5.08 -17.26 2.82
N LEU A 81 5.84 -16.61 3.70
CA LEU A 81 5.73 -16.79 5.14
C LEU A 81 4.32 -16.44 5.64
N ILE A 82 3.82 -15.25 5.30
CA ILE A 82 2.48 -14.80 5.70
C ILE A 82 1.41 -15.72 5.12
N HIS A 83 1.57 -16.16 3.86
CA HIS A 83 0.67 -17.14 3.26
C HIS A 83 0.62 -18.46 4.06
N LYS A 84 1.78 -19.02 4.43
CA LYS A 84 1.86 -20.26 5.22
C LYS A 84 1.28 -20.09 6.62
N VAL A 85 1.57 -18.96 7.28
CA VAL A 85 1.02 -18.64 8.61
C VAL A 85 -0.50 -18.52 8.55
N ALA A 86 -1.05 -17.82 7.56
CA ALA A 86 -2.50 -17.64 7.39
C ALA A 86 -3.26 -18.96 7.20
N HIS A 87 -2.60 -20.01 6.69
CA HIS A 87 -3.19 -21.34 6.47
C HIS A 87 -2.81 -22.35 7.56
N ASN A 88 -2.03 -21.95 8.58
CA ASN A 88 -1.69 -22.82 9.69
C ASN A 88 -2.66 -22.60 10.87
N ARG A 89 -3.75 -23.37 10.88
CA ARG A 89 -4.79 -23.27 11.91
C ARG A 89 -4.25 -23.46 13.33
N GLN A 90 -3.41 -24.47 13.54
CA GLN A 90 -2.86 -24.74 14.87
C GLN A 90 -2.04 -23.55 15.37
N PHE A 91 -1.17 -23.01 14.52
CA PHE A 91 -0.35 -21.85 14.86
C PHE A 91 -1.18 -20.61 15.20
N LEU A 92 -2.20 -20.29 14.39
CA LEU A 92 -3.09 -19.14 14.64
C LEU A 92 -3.86 -19.31 15.96
N THR A 93 -4.45 -20.49 16.19
CA THR A 93 -5.17 -20.78 17.44
C THR A 93 -4.26 -20.65 18.66
N ASP A 94 -3.08 -21.26 18.62
CA ASP A 94 -2.15 -21.25 19.76
C ASP A 94 -1.61 -19.85 20.06
N THR A 95 -1.33 -19.06 19.02
CA THR A 95 -0.76 -17.71 19.15
C THR A 95 -1.79 -16.69 19.62
N LEU A 96 -3.05 -16.82 19.19
CA LEU A 96 -4.10 -15.84 19.46
C LEU A 96 -4.99 -16.18 20.68
N LYS A 97 -4.86 -17.36 21.29
CA LYS A 97 -5.72 -17.81 22.40
C LYS A 97 -5.88 -16.80 23.54
N ASN A 98 -4.79 -16.18 23.98
CA ASN A 98 -4.84 -15.19 25.06
C ASN A 98 -5.40 -13.85 24.56
N THR A 99 -5.10 -13.49 23.31
CA THR A 99 -5.56 -12.25 22.69
C THR A 99 -7.08 -12.24 22.53
N ILE A 100 -7.70 -13.36 22.13
CA ILE A 100 -9.17 -13.43 21.97
C ILE A 100 -9.91 -13.40 23.32
N GLU A 101 -9.26 -13.77 24.42
CA GLU A 101 -9.83 -13.59 25.76
C GLU A 101 -9.87 -12.12 26.14
N ALA A 102 -8.79 -11.38 25.85
CA ALA A 102 -8.62 -9.99 26.27
C ALA A 102 -9.24 -8.95 25.30
N ASP A 103 -9.28 -9.22 24.00
CA ASP A 103 -9.71 -8.27 22.97
C ASP A 103 -10.95 -8.75 22.22
N GLU A 104 -12.05 -8.01 22.37
CA GLU A 104 -13.34 -8.35 21.76
C GLU A 104 -13.30 -8.29 20.23
N PHE A 105 -12.55 -7.33 19.67
CA PHE A 105 -12.46 -7.16 18.23
C PHE A 105 -11.81 -8.38 17.58
N THR A 106 -10.61 -8.77 18.05
CA THR A 106 -9.89 -9.95 17.57
C THR A 106 -10.68 -11.23 17.83
N ARG A 107 -11.37 -11.35 18.97
CA ARG A 107 -12.25 -12.48 19.25
C ARG A 107 -13.34 -12.64 18.20
N ASN A 108 -13.97 -11.56 17.77
CA ASN A 108 -15.03 -11.61 16.76
C ASN A 108 -14.49 -11.96 15.36
N LEU A 109 -13.29 -11.48 15.00
CA LEU A 109 -12.60 -11.94 13.78
C LEU A 109 -12.26 -13.44 13.83
N PHE A 110 -11.77 -13.91 14.98
CA PHE A 110 -11.42 -15.32 15.17
C PHE A 110 -12.66 -16.22 15.10
N LYS A 111 -13.81 -15.79 15.63
CA LYS A 111 -15.08 -16.50 15.47
C LYS A 111 -15.45 -16.68 14.00
N ILE A 112 -15.32 -15.64 13.17
CA ILE A 112 -15.58 -15.73 11.72
C ILE A 112 -14.63 -16.76 11.08
N TYR A 113 -13.35 -16.70 11.43
CA TYR A 113 -12.34 -17.66 10.97
C TYR A 113 -12.71 -19.10 11.34
N GLU A 114 -13.11 -19.36 12.58
CA GLU A 114 -13.54 -20.69 13.04
C GLU A 114 -14.81 -21.17 12.33
N THR A 115 -15.82 -20.31 12.18
CA THR A 115 -17.05 -20.64 11.45
C THR A 115 -16.72 -21.08 10.02
N VAL A 116 -15.95 -20.28 9.27
CA VAL A 116 -15.57 -20.59 7.89
C VAL A 116 -14.72 -21.86 7.82
N SER A 117 -13.78 -22.04 8.76
CA SER A 117 -12.94 -23.24 8.80
C SER A 117 -13.74 -24.51 9.09
N ASN A 118 -14.74 -24.44 9.97
CA ASN A 118 -15.56 -25.59 10.35
C ASN A 118 -16.59 -25.94 9.26
N GLU A 119 -17.11 -24.96 8.53
CA GLU A 119 -18.01 -25.18 7.40
C GLU A 119 -17.31 -25.66 6.12
N GLY A 120 -15.98 -25.51 6.05
CA GLY A 120 -15.17 -25.87 4.90
C GLY A 120 -14.93 -24.70 3.93
N ILE A 121 -13.67 -24.54 3.53
CA ILE A 121 -13.20 -23.46 2.64
C ILE A 121 -13.74 -23.69 1.22
N THR A 122 -14.55 -22.75 0.74
CA THR A 122 -15.18 -22.82 -0.60
C THR A 122 -14.33 -22.17 -1.69
N GLN A 123 -13.77 -20.99 -1.42
CA GLN A 123 -12.83 -20.31 -2.31
C GLN A 123 -11.40 -20.67 -1.92
N ARG A 124 -10.67 -21.35 -2.83
CA ARG A 124 -9.30 -21.81 -2.58
C ARG A 124 -8.25 -20.79 -3.02
N TYR A 125 -8.59 -19.89 -3.94
CA TYR A 125 -7.68 -18.85 -4.40
C TYR A 125 -7.74 -17.65 -3.45
N CYS A 126 -6.56 -17.23 -3.00
CA CYS A 126 -6.38 -16.09 -2.11
C CYS A 126 -5.33 -15.16 -2.70
N LEU A 127 -5.60 -13.86 -2.69
CA LEU A 127 -4.66 -12.81 -3.09
C LEU A 127 -4.20 -12.05 -1.84
N GLY A 128 -2.88 -11.96 -1.63
CA GLY A 128 -2.28 -11.15 -0.58
C GLY A 128 -1.70 -9.86 -1.15
N LEU A 129 -2.15 -8.71 -0.64
CA LEU A 129 -1.60 -7.39 -0.98
C LEU A 129 -0.89 -6.84 0.26
N LEU A 130 0.36 -7.25 0.43
CA LEU A 130 1.12 -7.08 1.66
C LEU A 130 2.07 -5.88 1.57
N ARG A 131 2.26 -5.17 2.69
CA ARG A 131 3.32 -4.18 2.86
C ARG A 131 4.15 -4.53 4.09
N SER A 132 5.45 -4.64 3.92
CA SER A 132 6.40 -4.83 5.02
C SER A 132 7.09 -3.50 5.31
N ASP A 133 7.03 -3.04 6.56
CA ASP A 133 7.57 -1.75 6.96
C ASP A 133 8.85 -1.93 7.79
N TYR A 134 9.84 -1.07 7.52
CA TYR A 134 11.19 -1.22 8.04
C TYR A 134 11.75 0.11 8.54
N PHE A 135 12.57 0.05 9.60
CA PHE A 135 13.44 1.15 10.01
C PHE A 135 14.90 0.81 9.78
N ALA A 136 15.64 1.82 9.34
CA ALA A 136 17.09 1.78 9.28
C ALA A 136 17.68 2.28 10.61
N HIS A 137 18.52 1.45 11.22
CA HIS A 137 19.19 1.74 12.48
C HIS A 137 20.69 1.90 12.22
N ALA A 138 21.22 3.10 12.47
CA ALA A 138 22.65 3.38 12.37
C ALA A 138 23.40 2.81 13.59
N LEU A 139 24.23 1.81 13.37
CA LEU A 139 25.12 1.22 14.36
C LEU A 139 26.56 1.65 14.05
N GLN A 140 27.03 2.77 14.62
CA GLN A 140 28.39 3.31 14.46
C GLN A 140 28.92 3.36 13.01
N ASN A 141 29.37 2.23 12.47
CA ASN A 141 29.95 2.05 11.13
C ASN A 141 29.08 1.23 10.16
N THR A 142 27.91 0.74 10.57
CA THR A 142 26.98 -0.04 9.73
C THR A 142 25.56 0.49 9.85
N VAL A 143 24.73 0.20 8.86
CA VAL A 143 23.28 0.36 8.93
C VAL A 143 22.65 -1.02 8.99
N ALA A 144 21.82 -1.25 10.00
CA ALA A 144 20.99 -2.45 10.11
C ALA A 144 19.55 -2.08 9.74
N ILE A 145 18.87 -2.95 9.00
CA ILE A 145 17.44 -2.78 8.73
C ILE A 145 16.64 -3.72 9.63
N HIS A 146 15.66 -3.16 10.34
CA HIS A 146 14.76 -3.89 11.21
C HIS A 146 13.33 -3.76 10.70
N GLN A 147 12.65 -4.90 10.56
CA GLN A 147 11.22 -4.91 10.26
C GLN A 147 10.44 -4.47 11.51
N VAL A 148 9.46 -3.60 11.29
CA VAL A 148 8.60 -3.06 12.34
C VAL A 148 7.24 -3.75 12.30
N GLU A 149 6.66 -3.87 11.11
CA GLU A 149 5.34 -4.48 10.93
C GLU A 149 5.18 -5.11 9.54
N VAL A 150 4.20 -5.99 9.44
CA VAL A 150 3.67 -6.50 8.16
C VAL A 150 2.18 -6.19 8.13
N ASN A 151 1.81 -5.32 7.19
CA ASN A 151 0.43 -4.98 6.91
C ASN A 151 -0.15 -5.99 5.92
N ALA A 152 -1.11 -6.78 6.38
CA ALA A 152 -1.80 -7.81 5.60
C ALA A 152 -3.24 -7.42 5.19
N ILE A 153 -3.71 -6.26 5.61
CA ILE A 153 -5.04 -5.72 5.30
C ILE A 153 -4.93 -4.21 5.09
N ALA A 154 -5.65 -3.69 4.10
CA ALA A 154 -5.77 -2.26 3.83
C ALA A 154 -4.41 -1.51 3.73
N SER A 155 -3.40 -2.16 3.14
CA SER A 155 -2.08 -1.58 2.88
C SER A 155 -2.18 -0.36 1.97
N SER A 156 -2.23 0.82 2.57
CA SER A 156 -2.41 2.11 1.87
C SER A 156 -1.21 2.54 1.04
N PHE A 157 -1.44 3.55 0.19
CA PHE A 157 -0.46 4.40 -0.51
C PHE A 157 0.20 3.83 -1.76
N ALA A 158 -0.24 2.69 -2.31
CA ALA A 158 0.33 2.22 -3.58
C ALA A 158 0.13 3.22 -4.73
N GLY A 159 -1.04 3.88 -4.78
CA GLY A 159 -1.35 4.91 -5.76
C GLY A 159 -0.57 6.18 -5.51
N ILE A 160 -0.68 6.76 -4.30
CA ILE A 160 -0.02 8.03 -3.98
C ILE A 160 1.51 7.89 -3.99
N ALA A 161 2.10 6.81 -3.44
CA ALA A 161 3.55 6.63 -3.42
C ALA A 161 4.15 6.58 -4.82
N THR A 162 3.41 6.00 -5.79
CA THR A 162 3.79 6.02 -7.21
C THR A 162 3.89 7.45 -7.73
N GLN A 163 2.95 8.34 -7.34
CA GLN A 163 3.00 9.76 -7.71
C GLN A 163 4.07 10.54 -6.95
N ILE A 164 4.33 10.23 -5.68
CA ILE A 164 5.40 10.86 -4.89
C ILE A 164 6.78 10.58 -5.49
N SER A 165 7.02 9.36 -5.99
CA SER A 165 8.27 9.06 -6.71
C SER A 165 8.44 9.95 -7.95
N LYS A 166 7.36 10.22 -8.70
CA LYS A 166 7.38 11.15 -9.85
C LYS A 166 7.56 12.61 -9.42
N LEU A 167 6.92 13.02 -8.33
CA LEU A 167 7.08 14.34 -7.72
C LEU A 167 8.53 14.59 -7.33
N HIS A 168 9.20 13.63 -6.69
CA HIS A 168 10.61 13.77 -6.33
C HIS A 168 11.52 13.87 -7.55
N ARG A 169 11.24 13.15 -8.65
CA ARG A 169 11.96 13.35 -9.91
C ARG A 169 11.77 14.76 -10.46
N PHE A 170 10.54 15.27 -10.45
CA PHE A 170 10.23 16.64 -10.86
C PHE A 170 11.00 17.66 -10.03
N VAL A 171 10.97 17.57 -8.68
CA VAL A 171 11.67 18.52 -7.82
C VAL A 171 13.18 18.45 -8.04
N LEU A 172 13.78 17.27 -8.14
CA LEU A 172 15.22 17.13 -8.41
C LEU A 172 15.62 17.75 -9.75
N GLN A 173 14.76 17.67 -10.76
CA GLN A 173 14.99 18.32 -12.05
C GLN A 173 14.92 19.85 -11.93
N GLU A 174 13.93 20.38 -11.21
CA GLU A 174 13.78 21.82 -10.96
C GLU A 174 14.99 22.44 -10.26
N ILE A 175 15.63 21.67 -9.38
CA ILE A 175 16.82 22.13 -8.64
C ILE A 175 18.16 21.73 -9.28
N GLY A 176 18.14 21.22 -10.51
CA GLY A 176 19.36 20.84 -11.24
C GLY A 176 20.12 19.63 -10.68
N GLN A 177 19.52 18.87 -9.76
CA GLN A 177 20.10 17.67 -9.13
C GLN A 177 19.85 16.40 -9.97
N THR A 178 20.13 16.47 -11.27
CA THR A 178 19.82 15.41 -12.25
C THR A 178 20.57 14.11 -11.98
N GLN A 179 21.76 14.17 -11.38
CA GLN A 179 22.54 13.00 -10.98
C GLN A 179 21.82 12.16 -9.91
N ASN A 180 21.00 12.78 -9.08
CA ASN A 180 20.22 12.09 -8.04
C ASN A 180 18.94 11.45 -8.60
N ILE A 181 18.44 11.91 -9.75
CA ILE A 181 17.26 11.32 -10.41
C ILE A 181 17.53 9.85 -10.77
N ASN A 182 18.75 9.55 -11.24
CA ASN A 182 19.16 8.19 -11.59
C ASN A 182 19.35 7.28 -10.37
N GLN A 183 19.32 7.84 -9.16
CA GLN A 183 19.40 7.06 -7.91
C GLN A 183 18.01 6.69 -7.38
N LEU A 184 16.94 7.33 -7.86
CA LEU A 184 15.58 7.02 -7.46
C LEU A 184 15.12 5.68 -8.07
N PRO A 185 14.59 4.75 -7.25
CA PRO A 185 14.04 3.50 -7.77
C PRO A 185 12.77 3.77 -8.57
N GLU A 186 12.49 2.89 -9.53
CA GLU A 186 11.16 2.79 -10.12
C GLU A 186 10.16 2.36 -9.05
N ASN A 187 8.97 2.95 -9.10
CA ASN A 187 7.88 2.63 -8.20
C ASN A 187 6.62 2.37 -9.03
N ASN A 188 6.32 1.09 -9.23
CA ASN A 188 5.18 0.59 -9.99
C ASN A 188 4.15 -0.12 -9.07
N ALA A 189 4.11 0.25 -7.79
CA ALA A 189 3.26 -0.40 -6.79
C ALA A 189 1.79 -0.44 -7.20
N LEU A 190 1.25 0.68 -7.70
CA LEU A 190 -0.14 0.76 -8.17
C LEU A 190 -0.45 -0.30 -9.23
N THR A 191 0.29 -0.27 -10.35
CA THR A 191 0.10 -1.20 -11.47
C THR A 191 0.28 -2.65 -11.03
N ALA A 192 1.31 -2.95 -10.23
CA ALA A 192 1.57 -4.31 -9.77
C ALA A 192 0.44 -4.87 -8.89
N LEU A 193 -0.09 -4.07 -7.95
CA LEU A 193 -1.22 -4.50 -7.12
C LEU A 193 -2.50 -4.65 -7.95
N CYS A 194 -2.77 -3.72 -8.87
CA CYS A 194 -3.94 -3.78 -9.75
C CYS A 194 -3.89 -4.99 -10.68
N GLN A 195 -2.71 -5.31 -11.22
CA GLN A 195 -2.50 -6.52 -12.00
C GLN A 195 -2.81 -7.77 -11.18
N GLY A 196 -2.35 -7.83 -9.92
CA GLY A 196 -2.69 -8.93 -9.01
C GLY A 196 -4.20 -9.09 -8.78
N MET A 197 -4.93 -7.97 -8.65
CA MET A 197 -6.40 -7.99 -8.54
C MET A 197 -7.08 -8.48 -9.83
N VAL A 198 -6.60 -8.02 -11.00
CA VAL A 198 -7.09 -8.46 -12.32
C VAL A 198 -6.83 -9.96 -12.52
N ASP A 199 -5.64 -10.44 -12.15
CA ASP A 199 -5.28 -11.86 -12.26
C ASP A 199 -6.16 -12.71 -11.35
N ALA A 200 -6.44 -12.26 -10.13
CA ALA A 200 -7.38 -12.95 -9.22
C ALA A 200 -8.81 -12.98 -9.79
N TRP A 201 -9.27 -11.90 -10.42
CA TRP A 201 -10.58 -11.87 -11.09
C TRP A 201 -10.61 -12.82 -12.31
N LYS A 202 -9.54 -12.87 -13.11
CA LYS A 202 -9.40 -13.81 -14.24
C LYS A 202 -9.43 -15.26 -13.75
N LEU A 203 -8.74 -15.56 -12.65
CA LEU A 203 -8.75 -16.88 -12.01
C LEU A 203 -10.13 -17.26 -11.46
N TYR A 204 -10.92 -16.28 -10.99
CA TYR A 204 -12.30 -16.52 -10.59
C TYR A 204 -13.18 -16.99 -11.77
N GLY A 205 -12.86 -16.59 -13.00
CA GLY A 205 -13.39 -17.19 -14.22
C GLY A 205 -14.86 -16.87 -14.54
N LYS A 206 -15.42 -15.81 -13.94
CA LYS A 206 -16.79 -15.34 -14.19
C LYS A 206 -16.76 -13.92 -14.74
N LYS A 207 -17.07 -13.77 -16.02
CA LYS A 207 -17.05 -12.48 -16.73
C LYS A 207 -17.98 -11.42 -16.13
N ASP A 208 -19.11 -11.86 -15.58
CA ASP A 208 -20.09 -10.96 -14.96
C ASP A 208 -19.78 -10.65 -13.48
N ALA A 209 -18.73 -11.25 -12.91
CA ALA A 209 -18.30 -10.94 -11.55
C ALA A 209 -17.59 -9.60 -11.48
N VAL A 210 -17.59 -9.00 -10.30
CA VAL A 210 -16.96 -7.69 -10.03
C VAL A 210 -15.84 -7.84 -9.02
N ILE A 211 -14.91 -6.89 -9.03
CA ILE A 211 -13.95 -6.68 -7.94
C ILE A 211 -14.63 -5.74 -6.93
N LEU A 212 -14.96 -6.28 -5.76
CA LEU A 212 -15.60 -5.50 -4.69
C LEU A 212 -14.54 -4.83 -3.81
N PHE A 213 -14.53 -3.51 -3.78
CA PHE A 213 -13.77 -2.71 -2.82
C PHE A 213 -14.64 -2.44 -1.60
N ILE A 214 -14.22 -3.00 -0.46
CA ILE A 214 -14.82 -2.71 0.84
C ILE A 214 -14.18 -1.43 1.38
N VAL A 215 -14.99 -0.40 1.60
CA VAL A 215 -14.52 0.95 1.94
C VAL A 215 -15.17 1.49 3.21
N GLU A 216 -14.54 2.49 3.81
CA GLU A 216 -15.14 3.27 4.91
C GLU A 216 -16.18 4.26 4.37
N ASP A 217 -17.11 4.67 5.25
CA ASP A 217 -18.16 5.64 4.93
C ASP A 217 -17.58 6.99 4.46
N MET A 218 -16.47 7.41 5.07
CA MET A 218 -15.74 8.61 4.70
C MET A 218 -14.31 8.24 4.31
N THR A 219 -14.01 8.35 3.02
CA THR A 219 -12.65 8.07 2.51
C THR A 219 -11.86 9.38 2.37
N TYR A 220 -10.91 9.62 3.28
CA TYR A 220 -9.99 10.77 3.17
C TYR A 220 -8.93 10.55 2.09
N ASN A 221 -8.41 9.33 1.97
CA ASN A 221 -7.35 8.96 1.04
C ASN A 221 -7.89 8.62 -0.37
N ILE A 222 -8.83 9.44 -0.87
CA ILE A 222 -9.64 9.08 -2.03
C ILE A 222 -8.83 8.90 -3.31
N CYS A 223 -7.79 9.70 -3.53
CA CYS A 223 -6.94 9.58 -4.72
C CYS A 223 -6.23 8.22 -4.75
N ASP A 224 -5.70 7.76 -3.61
CA ASP A 224 -5.06 6.46 -3.51
C ASP A 224 -6.01 5.32 -3.86
N HIS A 225 -7.27 5.38 -3.40
CA HIS A 225 -8.27 4.36 -3.70
C HIS A 225 -8.71 4.42 -5.16
N ARG A 226 -9.05 5.61 -5.67
CA ARG A 226 -9.56 5.79 -7.05
C ARG A 226 -8.53 5.44 -8.11
N PHE A 227 -7.24 5.66 -7.84
CA PHE A 227 -6.20 5.25 -8.76
C PHE A 227 -6.19 3.74 -9.02
N HIS A 228 -6.52 2.91 -8.02
CA HIS A 228 -6.65 1.48 -8.27
C HIS A 228 -7.79 1.16 -9.24
N GLU A 229 -8.92 1.86 -9.11
CA GLU A 229 -10.07 1.66 -10.01
C GLU A 229 -9.75 2.06 -11.45
N PHE A 230 -9.11 3.21 -11.64
CA PHE A 230 -8.72 3.70 -12.96
C PHE A 230 -7.69 2.77 -13.59
N GLU A 231 -6.67 2.36 -12.83
CA GLU A 231 -5.64 1.43 -13.32
C GLU A 231 -6.24 0.06 -13.68
N ILE A 232 -7.13 -0.51 -12.85
CA ILE A 232 -7.82 -1.77 -13.17
C ILE A 232 -8.62 -1.64 -14.45
N GLN A 233 -9.34 -0.52 -14.64
CA GLN A 233 -10.12 -0.28 -15.84
C GLN A 233 -9.24 -0.17 -17.10
N GLU A 234 -8.06 0.42 -16.99
CA GLU A 234 -7.09 0.49 -18.08
C GLU A 234 -6.47 -0.88 -18.38
N LEU A 235 -6.11 -1.66 -17.36
CA LEU A 235 -5.52 -3.00 -17.50
C LEU A 235 -6.51 -4.04 -18.05
N GLU A 236 -7.76 -3.98 -17.61
CA GLU A 236 -8.81 -4.92 -18.00
C GLU A 236 -10.20 -4.25 -17.97
N PRO A 237 -10.64 -3.63 -19.08
CA PRO A 237 -11.93 -2.93 -19.14
C PRO A 237 -13.16 -3.77 -18.81
N ALA A 238 -13.05 -5.10 -18.90
CA ALA A 238 -14.12 -6.03 -18.52
C ALA A 238 -14.23 -6.24 -17.00
N ALA A 239 -13.16 -6.00 -16.23
CA ALA A 239 -13.13 -6.18 -14.79
C ALA A 239 -13.74 -4.96 -14.09
N LYS A 240 -15.04 -5.03 -13.78
CA LYS A 240 -15.75 -3.93 -13.11
C LYS A 240 -15.37 -3.87 -11.63
N VAL A 241 -15.09 -2.66 -11.14
CA VAL A 241 -14.90 -2.39 -9.71
C VAL A 241 -16.17 -1.78 -9.12
N VAL A 242 -16.62 -2.28 -7.96
CA VAL A 242 -17.75 -1.74 -7.20
C VAL A 242 -17.28 -1.40 -5.80
N ARG A 243 -17.74 -0.28 -5.24
CA ARG A 243 -17.41 0.16 -3.87
C ARG A 243 -18.62 -0.01 -2.97
N ARG A 244 -18.46 -0.66 -1.82
CA ARG A 244 -19.48 -0.72 -0.77
C ARG A 244 -18.83 -0.66 0.61
N ASN A 245 -19.52 -0.08 1.58
CA ASN A 245 -19.16 -0.26 2.99
C ASN A 245 -19.76 -1.57 3.54
N LEU A 246 -19.31 -2.00 4.72
CA LEU A 246 -19.82 -3.21 5.37
C LEU A 246 -21.30 -3.13 5.74
N THR A 247 -21.84 -1.93 5.95
CA THR A 247 -23.26 -1.72 6.29
C THR A 247 -24.16 -1.96 5.08
N GLU A 248 -23.78 -1.48 3.91
CA GLU A 248 -24.46 -1.71 2.63
C GLU A 248 -24.40 -3.19 2.27
N ILE A 249 -23.23 -3.82 2.42
CA ILE A 249 -23.07 -5.27 2.19
C ILE A 249 -23.99 -6.05 3.14
N GLY A 250 -24.00 -5.73 4.43
CA GLY A 250 -24.86 -6.41 5.41
C GLY A 250 -26.37 -6.25 5.15
N LYS A 251 -26.79 -5.17 4.48
CA LYS A 251 -28.21 -4.91 4.15
C LYS A 251 -28.64 -5.50 2.82
N HIS A 252 -27.76 -5.56 1.84
CA HIS A 252 -28.12 -5.82 0.45
C HIS A 252 -27.49 -7.07 -0.15
N ALA A 253 -26.44 -7.60 0.47
CA ALA A 253 -25.79 -8.81 -0.02
C ALA A 253 -26.35 -10.08 0.62
N SER A 254 -26.22 -11.20 -0.09
CA SER A 254 -26.58 -12.53 0.41
C SER A 254 -25.62 -13.59 -0.12
N LEU A 255 -25.65 -14.79 0.46
CA LEU A 255 -24.89 -15.92 -0.06
C LEU A 255 -25.78 -16.77 -0.97
N GLY A 256 -25.28 -17.03 -2.18
CA GLY A 256 -25.88 -17.97 -3.12
C GLY A 256 -25.69 -19.43 -2.69
N LYS A 257 -26.26 -20.36 -3.47
CA LYS A 257 -26.23 -21.80 -3.17
C LYS A 257 -24.82 -22.40 -3.16
N LYS A 258 -23.87 -21.77 -3.84
CA LYS A 258 -22.45 -22.15 -3.88
C LYS A 258 -21.60 -21.27 -2.98
N LYS A 259 -22.22 -20.55 -2.03
CA LYS A 259 -21.59 -19.58 -1.13
C LYS A 259 -20.91 -18.43 -1.87
N GLU A 260 -21.37 -18.11 -3.08
CA GLU A 260 -20.99 -16.89 -3.79
C GLU A 260 -21.66 -15.68 -3.15
N LEU A 261 -20.96 -14.55 -3.06
CA LEU A 261 -21.56 -13.29 -2.62
C LEU A 261 -22.41 -12.71 -3.75
N LEU A 262 -23.71 -12.56 -3.51
CA LEU A 262 -24.66 -11.92 -4.41
C LEU A 262 -24.96 -10.52 -3.87
N MET A 263 -24.91 -9.51 -4.74
CA MET A 263 -25.17 -8.09 -4.42
C MET A 263 -26.11 -7.48 -5.45
#